data_AF-A0A0A0R1T5-F1
#
_entry.id   AF-A0A0A0R1T5-F1
#
_cell.length_a   1.000
_cell.length_b   1.000
_cell.length_c   1.000
_cell.angle_alpha   90.00
_cell.angle_beta   90.00
_cell.angle_gamma   90.00
#
_symmetry.space_group_name_H-M   'P 1'
#
loop_
_entity.id
_entity.type
_entity.pdbx_description
1 polymer ?
#
loop_
_entity_poly.entity_id
_entity_poly.type
_entity_poly.pdbx_seq_one_letter_code
_entity_poly.pdbx_strand_id
1 'polypeptide(L)'
;VDESLAGYCDDIQVVLQDDGAVRVSDNGRGIPVELHPVEGISTLEVVLTKLHAGGKFGGGGYAVSGGLHGVGSSVVNALSYRLIAQVKRDGFAWEMDFENGVPTGNIRKGEPTEETGTTITFYANSEIFETVEYDFEVLRTRFQQMAFLNKGLRISLADDR
;
A
#
# COMPACT_ATOMS: atom_id res chain seq x y z
N VAL A 1 0.83 -1.74 -8.96
CA VAL A 1 0.37 -2.13 -10.32
C VAL A 1 -0.56 -1.08 -10.93
N ASP A 2 -1.65 -0.67 -10.28
CA ASP A 2 -2.54 0.36 -10.86
C ASP A 2 -1.81 1.69 -11.16
N GLU A 3 -0.84 2.10 -10.33
CA GLU A 3 0.04 3.25 -10.62
C GLU A 3 0.89 3.05 -11.88
N SER A 4 1.29 1.80 -12.17
CA SER A 4 2.04 1.46 -13.39
C SER A 4 1.14 1.52 -14.62
N LEU A 5 -0.10 1.03 -14.52
CA LEU A 5 -1.11 1.17 -15.57
C LEU A 5 -1.45 2.64 -15.86
N ALA A 6 -1.35 3.51 -14.85
CA ALA A 6 -1.50 4.95 -15.00
C ALA A 6 -0.21 5.65 -15.50
N GLY A 7 0.90 4.93 -15.66
CA GLY A 7 2.16 5.45 -16.19
C GLY A 7 3.07 6.16 -15.17
N TYR A 8 2.83 5.97 -13.87
CA TYR A 8 3.58 6.64 -12.80
C TYR A 8 4.53 5.73 -12.01
N CYS A 9 4.43 4.41 -12.18
CA CYS A 9 5.25 3.44 -11.44
C CYS A 9 5.87 2.43 -12.40
N ASP A 10 7.17 2.20 -12.25
CA ASP A 10 7.94 1.21 -13.00
C ASP A 10 8.70 0.22 -12.09
N ASP A 11 8.75 0.45 -10.78
CA ASP A 11 9.37 -0.46 -9.81
C ASP A 11 8.46 -0.71 -8.61
N ILE A 12 8.29 -2.00 -8.30
CA ILE A 12 7.64 -2.49 -7.08
C ILE A 12 8.59 -3.47 -6.40
N GLN A 13 8.81 -3.28 -5.10
CA GLN A 13 9.56 -4.19 -4.26
C GLN A 13 8.62 -4.82 -3.23
N VAL A 14 8.67 -6.15 -3.13
CA VAL A 14 8.00 -6.94 -2.10
C VAL A 14 9.06 -7.65 -1.29
N VAL A 15 9.02 -7.51 0.04
CA VAL A 15 9.95 -8.15 0.97
C VAL A 15 9.15 -8.92 2.01
N LEU A 16 9.44 -10.22 2.14
CA LEU A 16 9.02 -11.03 3.28
C LEU A 16 10.07 -10.84 4.37
N GLN A 17 9.71 -10.18 5.46
CA GLN A 17 10.63 -9.82 6.54
C GLN A 17 10.82 -10.98 7.52
N ASP A 18 11.96 -11.01 8.21
CA ASP A 18 12.33 -12.00 9.24
C ASP A 18 11.38 -12.00 10.45
N ASP A 19 10.77 -10.86 10.75
CA ASP A 19 9.76 -10.68 11.80
C ASP A 19 8.33 -11.03 11.37
N GLY A 20 8.16 -11.61 10.17
CA GLY A 20 6.88 -12.04 9.62
C GLY A 20 6.05 -10.95 8.94
N ALA A 21 6.55 -9.72 8.83
CA ALA A 21 5.90 -8.68 8.02
C ALA A 21 6.03 -8.94 6.52
N VAL A 22 5.09 -8.38 5.77
CA VAL A 22 5.25 -8.13 4.33
C VAL A 22 5.36 -6.64 4.10
N ARG A 23 6.45 -6.23 3.45
CA ARG A 23 6.65 -4.87 3.00
C ARG A 23 6.46 -4.79 1.49
N VAL A 24 5.60 -3.88 1.05
CA VAL A 24 5.39 -3.57 -0.37
C VAL A 24 5.69 -2.11 -0.59
N SER A 25 6.69 -1.82 -1.43
CA SER A 25 7.09 -0.46 -1.84
C SER A 25 6.86 -0.27 -3.33
N ASP A 26 6.33 0.88 -3.72
CA ASP A 26 6.27 1.33 -5.11
C ASP A 26 6.83 2.74 -5.24
N ASN A 27 7.24 3.10 -6.47
CA ASN A 27 7.69 4.44 -6.82
C ASN A 27 6.63 5.27 -7.55
N GLY A 28 5.34 4.99 -7.31
CA GLY A 28 4.23 5.74 -7.88
C GLY A 28 4.11 7.16 -7.32
N ARG A 29 2.95 7.79 -7.52
CA ARG A 29 2.67 9.17 -7.08
C ARG A 29 2.60 9.35 -5.57
N GLY A 30 2.52 8.27 -4.80
CA GLY A 30 2.19 8.30 -3.37
C GLY A 30 0.69 8.53 -3.10
N ILE A 31 0.15 7.82 -2.12
CA ILE A 31 -1.22 8.06 -1.62
C ILE A 31 -1.36 9.53 -1.18
N PRO A 32 -2.46 10.24 -1.49
CA PRO A 32 -2.63 11.62 -1.04
C PRO A 32 -2.65 11.71 0.50
N VAL A 33 -2.03 12.77 1.05
CA VAL A 33 -1.79 12.96 2.49
C VAL A 33 -2.49 14.19 3.05
N GLU A 34 -3.04 15.02 2.18
CA GLU A 34 -3.84 16.19 2.55
C GLU A 34 -5.13 15.79 3.28
N LEU A 35 -5.73 16.77 3.97
CA LEU A 35 -7.03 16.58 4.61
C LEU A 35 -8.09 16.27 3.56
N HIS A 36 -8.79 15.16 3.75
CA HIS A 36 -9.93 14.79 2.94
C HIS A 36 -11.08 15.78 3.22
N PRO A 37 -11.67 16.42 2.19
CA PRO A 37 -12.58 17.56 2.37
C PRO A 37 -13.87 17.23 3.14
N VAL A 38 -14.31 15.96 3.10
CA VAL A 38 -15.53 15.50 3.78
C VAL A 38 -15.24 14.90 5.16
N GLU A 39 -14.34 13.92 5.24
CA GLU A 39 -14.00 13.21 6.48
C GLU A 39 -13.19 14.04 7.48
N GLY A 40 -12.50 15.10 7.06
CA GLY A 40 -11.74 15.98 7.96
C GLY A 40 -10.48 15.34 8.57
N ILE A 41 -10.06 14.18 8.07
CA ILE A 41 -8.83 13.46 8.40
C ILE A 41 -7.98 13.29 7.15
N SER A 42 -6.72 12.84 7.27
CA SER A 42 -5.85 12.68 6.09
C SER A 42 -6.43 11.69 5.08
N THR A 43 -6.27 11.95 3.78
CA THR A 43 -6.72 11.02 2.73
C THR A 43 -6.08 9.63 2.88
N LEU A 44 -4.84 9.55 3.37
CA LEU A 44 -4.17 8.30 3.73
C LEU A 44 -4.96 7.50 4.78
N GLU A 45 -5.41 8.15 5.85
CA GLU A 45 -6.24 7.54 6.87
C GLU A 45 -7.58 7.08 6.30
N VAL A 46 -8.23 7.91 5.47
CA VAL A 46 -9.50 7.56 4.82
C VAL A 46 -9.38 6.25 4.02
N VAL A 47 -8.36 6.12 3.16
CA VAL A 47 -8.21 4.91 2.31
C VAL A 47 -7.78 3.65 3.08
N LEU A 48 -7.26 3.80 4.29
CA LEU A 48 -6.84 2.69 5.16
C LEU A 48 -7.91 2.33 6.20
N THR A 49 -8.89 3.18 6.48
CA THR A 49 -9.88 2.95 7.56
C THR A 49 -11.33 2.91 7.07
N LYS A 50 -11.64 3.47 5.91
CA LYS A 50 -13.00 3.49 5.36
C LYS A 50 -13.16 2.47 4.25
N LEU A 51 -14.28 1.75 4.27
CA LEU A 51 -14.70 0.90 3.16
C LEU A 51 -15.32 1.77 2.07
N HIS A 52 -15.16 1.35 0.82
CA HIS A 52 -15.62 2.09 -0.36
C HIS A 52 -15.03 3.49 -0.49
N ALA A 53 -13.82 3.70 0.03
CA ALA A 53 -13.09 4.94 -0.11
C ALA A 53 -11.88 4.75 -1.03
N GLY A 54 -11.78 5.60 -2.07
CA GLY A 54 -10.64 5.59 -2.98
C GLY A 54 -10.88 6.37 -4.27
N GLY A 55 -9.80 6.84 -4.90
CA GLY A 55 -9.84 7.66 -6.12
C GLY A 55 -10.20 6.91 -7.41
N LYS A 56 -10.70 5.67 -7.32
CA LYS A 56 -10.96 4.77 -8.47
C LYS A 56 -12.44 4.70 -8.86
N PHE A 57 -13.31 5.42 -8.14
CA PHE A 57 -14.73 5.57 -8.50
C PHE A 57 -14.91 6.75 -9.46
N GLY A 58 -14.95 6.47 -10.77
CA GLY A 58 -15.49 7.38 -11.80
C GLY A 58 -14.83 8.76 -11.98
N GLY A 59 -13.80 9.12 -11.20
CA GLY A 59 -13.23 10.45 -11.13
C GLY A 59 -11.75 10.51 -11.51
N GLY A 60 -11.42 10.22 -12.77
CA GLY A 60 -10.18 10.65 -13.45
C GLY A 60 -8.80 10.19 -12.91
N GLY A 61 -8.69 9.65 -11.70
CA GLY A 61 -7.40 9.32 -11.08
C GLY A 61 -6.67 8.14 -11.72
N TYR A 62 -7.43 7.24 -12.36
CA TYR A 62 -6.94 6.09 -13.13
C TYR A 62 -7.86 5.86 -14.34
N ALA A 63 -7.32 5.88 -15.55
CA ALA A 63 -8.09 5.62 -16.77
C ALA A 63 -8.52 4.14 -16.88
N VAL A 64 -7.69 3.22 -16.37
CA VAL A 64 -7.97 1.79 -16.22
C VAL A 64 -7.33 1.35 -14.89
N SER A 65 -8.06 0.59 -14.07
CA SER A 65 -7.51 0.03 -12.82
C SER A 65 -8.14 -1.33 -12.50
N GLY A 66 -7.39 -2.22 -11.85
CA GLY A 66 -7.91 -3.49 -11.34
C GLY A 66 -8.69 -3.34 -10.04
N GLY A 67 -8.36 -2.33 -9.22
CA GLY A 67 -9.05 -2.05 -7.96
C GLY A 67 -10.29 -1.17 -8.12
N LEU A 68 -11.49 -1.75 -8.18
CA LEU A 68 -12.73 -0.99 -8.40
C LEU A 68 -13.60 -0.82 -7.15
N HIS A 69 -13.33 -1.56 -6.07
CA HIS A 69 -14.24 -1.64 -4.93
C HIS A 69 -13.92 -0.66 -3.80
N GLY A 70 -12.73 -0.05 -3.78
CA GLY A 70 -12.32 0.88 -2.71
C GLY A 70 -12.23 0.24 -1.32
N VAL A 71 -11.92 -1.05 -1.23
CA VAL A 71 -11.86 -1.80 0.05
C VAL A 71 -10.55 -2.53 0.28
N GLY A 72 -9.69 -2.68 -0.74
CA GLY A 72 -8.54 -3.58 -0.67
C GLY A 72 -7.56 -3.23 0.46
N SER A 73 -7.12 -1.97 0.50
CA SER A 73 -6.17 -1.48 1.51
C SER A 73 -6.77 -1.45 2.92
N SER A 74 -8.03 -1.05 3.06
CA SER A 74 -8.71 -1.03 4.36
C SER A 74 -8.99 -2.43 4.89
N VAL A 75 -9.24 -3.43 4.04
CA VAL A 75 -9.31 -4.84 4.45
C VAL A 75 -7.95 -5.35 4.92
N VAL A 76 -6.86 -5.08 4.21
CA VAL A 76 -5.51 -5.47 4.68
C VAL A 76 -5.23 -4.85 6.05
N ASN A 77 -5.53 -3.57 6.24
CA ASN A 77 -5.37 -2.90 7.53
C ASN A 77 -6.22 -3.55 8.63
N ALA A 78 -7.51 -3.80 8.37
CA ALA A 78 -8.42 -4.41 9.34
C ALA A 78 -8.03 -5.85 9.74
N LEU A 79 -7.38 -6.60 8.85
CA LEU A 79 -6.94 -7.97 9.09
C LEU A 79 -5.47 -8.09 9.55
N SER A 80 -4.82 -6.95 9.79
CA SER A 80 -3.46 -6.88 10.31
C SER A 80 -3.48 -6.47 11.79
N TYR A 81 -2.62 -7.08 12.62
CA TYR A 81 -2.48 -6.60 14.01
C TYR A 81 -1.67 -5.30 14.06
N ARG A 82 -0.77 -5.09 13.08
CA ARG A 82 0.01 -3.87 12.89
C ARG A 82 0.13 -3.56 11.40
N LEU A 83 0.00 -2.28 11.04
CA LEU A 83 0.30 -1.77 9.71
C LEU A 83 1.02 -0.42 9.82
N ILE A 84 2.05 -0.23 9.00
CA ILE A 84 2.82 1.00 8.88
C ILE A 84 2.67 1.47 7.44
N ALA A 85 2.14 2.68 7.25
CA ALA A 85 2.02 3.32 5.95
C ALA A 85 3.02 4.48 5.86
N GLN A 86 3.95 4.37 4.92
CA GLN A 86 4.93 5.41 4.61
C GLN A 86 4.67 5.93 3.20
N VAL A 87 4.62 7.25 3.04
CA VAL A 87 4.35 7.90 1.77
C VAL A 87 5.40 8.96 1.51
N LYS A 88 5.98 8.97 0.31
CA LYS A 88 6.79 10.09 -0.17
C LYS A 88 5.96 10.86 -1.19
N ARG A 89 5.61 12.11 -0.86
CA ARG A 89 4.73 12.95 -1.69
C ARG A 89 4.82 14.41 -1.23
N ASP A 90 4.62 15.34 -2.17
CA ASP A 90 4.55 16.79 -1.92
C ASP A 90 5.81 17.35 -1.23
N GLY A 91 6.98 16.76 -1.56
CA GLY A 91 8.29 17.19 -1.09
C GLY A 91 8.71 16.64 0.27
N PHE A 92 7.93 15.74 0.88
CA PHE A 92 8.21 15.21 2.22
C PHE A 92 7.90 13.71 2.32
N ALA A 93 8.58 13.05 3.26
CA ALA A 93 8.17 11.75 3.76
C ALA A 93 7.05 11.91 4.79
N TRP A 94 6.11 10.96 4.81
CA TRP A 94 4.98 10.92 5.72
C TRP A 94 4.83 9.50 6.26
N GLU A 95 4.37 9.38 7.50
CA GLU A 95 4.19 8.08 8.15
C GLU A 95 2.95 8.06 9.01
N MET A 96 2.26 6.92 9.01
CA MET A 96 1.10 6.65 9.86
C MET A 96 1.08 5.19 10.26
N ASP A 97 0.89 4.92 11.56
CA ASP A 97 0.79 3.56 12.10
C ASP A 97 -0.64 3.22 12.48
N PHE A 98 -0.94 1.92 12.39
CA PHE A 98 -2.23 1.34 12.72
C PHE A 98 -2.02 0.08 13.54
N GLU A 99 -2.91 -0.14 14.50
CA GLU A 99 -3.04 -1.39 15.27
C GLU A 99 -4.46 -1.92 15.15
N ASN A 100 -4.62 -3.17 14.74
CA ASN A 100 -5.93 -3.82 14.52
C ASN A 100 -6.90 -2.96 13.67
N GLY A 101 -6.38 -2.35 12.60
CA GLY A 101 -7.15 -1.47 11.70
C GLY A 101 -7.39 -0.04 12.21
N VAL A 102 -6.95 0.31 13.43
CA VAL A 102 -7.20 1.61 14.06
C VAL A 102 -5.92 2.46 14.03
N PRO A 103 -5.98 3.74 13.63
CA PRO A 103 -4.87 4.68 13.75
C PRO A 103 -4.33 4.76 15.19
N THR A 104 -3.02 4.68 15.36
CA THR A 104 -2.39 4.90 16.70
C THR A 104 -2.13 6.38 16.98
N GLY A 105 -2.26 7.23 15.97
CA GLY A 105 -2.12 8.67 16.04
C GLY A 105 -2.31 9.33 14.68
N ASN A 106 -2.13 10.65 14.63
CA ASN A 106 -2.23 11.41 13.38
C ASN A 106 -1.05 11.10 12.45
N ILE A 107 -1.26 11.31 11.14
CA ILE A 107 -0.17 11.27 10.15
C ILE A 107 0.98 12.21 10.56
N ARG A 108 2.20 11.69 10.48
CA ARG A 108 3.43 12.39 10.88
C ARG A 108 4.18 12.83 9.63
N LYS A 109 4.58 14.10 9.61
CA LYS A 109 5.46 14.66 8.58
C LYS A 109 6.92 14.40 8.97
N GLY A 110 7.67 13.78 8.08
CA GLY A 110 9.10 13.51 8.22
C GLY A 110 9.96 14.45 7.37
N GLU A 111 11.11 13.92 6.97
CA GLU A 111 12.15 14.67 6.27
C GLU A 111 11.74 15.11 4.84
N PRO A 112 12.32 16.20 4.32
CA PRO A 112 12.19 16.57 2.91
C PRO A 112 12.73 15.46 1.98
N THR A 113 12.07 15.28 0.85
CA THR A 113 12.49 14.32 -0.19
C THR A 113 12.01 14.77 -1.57
N GLU A 114 12.78 14.45 -2.60
CA GLU A 114 12.37 14.62 -4.00
C GLU A 114 11.74 13.35 -4.58
N GLU A 115 11.76 12.25 -3.82
CA GLU A 115 11.22 10.97 -4.24
C GLU A 115 9.69 10.92 -4.06
N THR A 116 9.05 10.02 -4.81
CA THR A 116 7.63 9.70 -4.66
C THR A 116 7.43 8.20 -4.45
N GLY A 117 6.34 7.83 -3.80
CA GLY A 117 5.98 6.42 -3.66
C GLY A 117 5.17 6.13 -2.41
N THR A 118 4.72 4.89 -2.32
CA THR A 118 4.05 4.35 -1.13
C THR A 118 4.79 3.10 -0.67
N THR A 119 4.99 2.97 0.63
CA THR A 119 5.44 1.74 1.28
C THR A 119 4.43 1.35 2.33
N ILE A 120 3.88 0.15 2.21
CA ILE A 120 3.01 -0.47 3.21
C ILE A 120 3.76 -1.66 3.81
N THR A 121 3.96 -1.64 5.13
CA THR A 121 4.43 -2.79 5.89
C THR A 121 3.29 -3.28 6.75
N PHE A 122 2.88 -4.54 6.63
CA PHE A 122 1.76 -5.08 7.40
C PHE A 122 2.11 -6.44 8.00
N TYR A 123 1.48 -6.73 9.13
CA TYR A 123 1.64 -7.96 9.87
C TYR A 123 0.27 -8.64 10.03
N ALA A 124 0.07 -9.77 9.36
CA ALA A 124 -1.21 -10.49 9.42
C ALA A 124 -1.56 -10.92 10.84
N ASN A 125 -2.84 -10.79 11.21
CA ASN A 125 -3.31 -11.14 12.53
C ASN A 125 -3.52 -12.66 12.69
N SER A 126 -2.72 -13.31 13.53
CA SER A 126 -2.80 -14.75 13.82
C SER A 126 -4.03 -15.17 14.63
N GLU A 127 -4.79 -14.22 15.19
CA GLU A 127 -6.11 -14.51 15.77
C GLU A 127 -7.19 -14.67 14.68
N ILE A 128 -6.95 -14.16 13.47
CA ILE A 128 -7.87 -14.21 12.33
C ILE A 128 -7.48 -15.33 11.36
N PHE A 129 -6.19 -15.42 11.02
CA PHE A 129 -5.69 -16.41 10.06
C PHE A 129 -5.11 -17.64 10.75
N GLU A 130 -5.39 -18.81 10.18
CA GLU A 130 -4.82 -20.09 10.64
C GLU A 130 -3.29 -20.14 10.46
N THR A 131 -2.78 -19.50 9.41
CA THR A 131 -1.35 -19.33 9.14
C THR A 131 -1.06 -17.89 8.75
N VAL A 132 0.05 -17.37 9.25
CA VAL A 132 0.61 -16.05 8.87
C VAL A 132 1.95 -16.18 8.15
N GLU A 133 2.35 -17.42 7.82
CA GLU A 133 3.55 -17.69 7.04
C GLU A 133 3.27 -17.57 5.54
N TYR A 134 4.03 -16.73 4.86
CA TYR A 134 3.88 -16.49 3.43
C TYR A 134 4.72 -17.46 2.60
N ASP A 135 4.10 -18.06 1.59
CA ASP A 135 4.78 -18.95 0.65
C ASP A 135 5.42 -18.15 -0.49
N PHE A 136 6.74 -18.24 -0.59
CA PHE A 136 7.52 -17.51 -1.59
C PHE A 136 7.14 -17.90 -3.02
N GLU A 137 6.92 -19.19 -3.31
CA GLU A 137 6.65 -19.67 -4.66
C GLU A 137 5.27 -19.28 -5.16
N VAL A 138 4.27 -19.25 -4.27
CA VAL A 138 2.93 -18.72 -4.56
C VAL A 138 3.02 -17.25 -4.96
N LEU A 139 3.73 -16.44 -4.17
CA LEU A 139 3.92 -15.01 -4.45
C LEU A 139 4.75 -14.79 -5.73
N ARG A 140 5.88 -15.49 -5.87
CA ARG A 140 6.75 -15.43 -7.07
C ARG A 140 5.95 -15.72 -8.33
N THR A 141 5.13 -16.79 -8.32
CA THR A 141 4.29 -17.16 -9.46
C THR A 141 3.28 -16.06 -9.79
N ARG A 142 2.62 -15.49 -8.78
CA ARG A 142 1.67 -14.40 -8.96
C ARG A 142 2.32 -13.14 -9.53
N PHE A 143 3.46 -12.73 -8.99
CA PHE A 143 4.17 -11.53 -9.43
C PHE A 143 4.80 -11.70 -10.80
N GLN A 144 5.27 -12.91 -11.14
CA GLN A 144 5.73 -13.23 -12.49
C GLN A 144 4.61 -13.06 -13.53
N GLN A 145 3.40 -13.55 -13.25
CA GLN A 145 2.24 -13.34 -14.12
C GLN A 145 1.90 -11.85 -14.27
N MET A 146 1.96 -11.08 -13.18
CA MET A 146 1.76 -9.63 -13.23
C MET A 146 2.81 -8.94 -14.09
N ALA A 147 4.09 -9.28 -13.94
CA ALA A 147 5.17 -8.69 -14.73
C ALA A 147 5.00 -8.96 -16.24
N PHE A 148 4.55 -10.17 -16.64
CA PHE A 148 4.26 -10.46 -18.05
C PHE A 148 3.14 -9.59 -18.64
N LEU A 149 2.16 -9.19 -17.83
CA LEU A 149 1.00 -8.39 -18.27
C LEU A 149 1.26 -6.88 -18.23
N ASN A 150 2.32 -6.43 -17.55
CA ASN A 150 2.62 -5.01 -17.33
C ASN A 150 3.99 -4.69 -17.92
N LYS A 151 4.02 -4.39 -19.23
CA LYS A 151 5.27 -4.07 -19.94
C LYS A 151 5.98 -2.90 -19.27
N GLY A 152 7.26 -3.09 -18.92
CA GLY A 152 8.11 -2.07 -18.32
C GLY A 152 8.03 -1.99 -16.79
N LEU A 153 7.11 -2.73 -16.16
CA LEU A 153 7.04 -2.84 -14.70
C LEU A 153 8.04 -3.90 -14.20
N ARG A 154 8.96 -3.48 -13.34
CA ARG A 154 9.79 -4.37 -12.54
C ARG A 154 9.07 -4.69 -11.24
N ILE A 155 9.00 -5.98 -10.90
CA ILE A 155 8.54 -6.46 -9.60
C ILE A 155 9.65 -7.32 -9.01
N SER A 156 10.20 -6.89 -7.89
CA SER A 156 11.23 -7.61 -7.14
C SER A 156 10.59 -8.27 -5.92
N LEU A 157 10.87 -9.56 -5.69
CA LEU A 157 10.46 -10.29 -4.49
C LEU A 157 11.72 -10.75 -3.76
N ALA A 158 11.86 -10.35 -2.50
CA ALA A 158 12.93 -10.77 -1.60
C ALA A 158 12.33 -11.50 -0.39
N ASP A 159 13.10 -12.45 0.15
CA ASP A 159 12.78 -13.19 1.35
C ASP A 159 13.97 -13.04 2.30
N ASP A 160 13.76 -12.31 3.40
CA ASP A 160 14.78 -11.98 4.39
C ASP A 160 14.71 -12.93 5.61
N ARG A 161 13.83 -13.94 5.59
CA ARG A 161 13.68 -14.96 6.64
C ARG A 161 14.84 -15.98 6.68
#